data_AF-A0A8H4UUZ6-F1
#
_entry.id   AF-A0A8H4UUZ6-F1
#
_cell.length_a   1.000
_cell.length_b   1.000
_cell.length_c   1.000
_cell.angle_alpha   90.00
_cell.angle_beta   90.00
_cell.angle_gamma   90.00
#
_symmetry.space_group_name_H-M   'P 1'
#
loop_
_entity.id
_entity.type
_entity.pdbx_description
1 polymer ?
#
loop_
_entity_poly.entity_id
_entity_poly.type
_entity_poly.pdbx_seq_one_letter_code
_entity_poly.pdbx_strand_id
1 'polypeptide(L)'
;MKARKGCWTCAARKIQCDESRPTCKKCARSQIKCQGYESRLSWPKNNDTKRAIVGHDAPQVIALLDDPSQIPSSLFFINTGWHDVELYRYLSLRIDSVPSSPDLWKLRELHAGHTDSFQYFYEIAHLSLVTFGVTTSQIRNELVTMAMARDTSPGLALFYALLAYSSLHRNGLISSGSIIPSFA
;
A
#
# COMPACT_ATOMS: atom_id res chain seq x y z
N MET A 1 36.19 -6.08 -7.32
CA MET A 1 36.13 -5.08 -8.42
C MET A 1 35.73 -3.73 -7.84
N LYS A 2 36.56 -2.68 -7.96
CA LYS A 2 36.28 -1.35 -7.40
C LYS A 2 35.28 -0.63 -8.31
N ALA A 3 34.10 -0.24 -7.79
CA ALA A 3 33.11 0.50 -8.57
C ALA A 3 33.73 1.83 -9.06
N ARG A 4 33.66 2.09 -10.37
CA ARG A 4 34.24 3.30 -10.98
C ARG A 4 33.39 4.51 -10.60
N LYS A 5 33.91 5.44 -9.78
CA LYS A 5 33.23 6.68 -9.34
C LYS A 5 33.27 7.80 -10.40
N GLY A 6 33.03 7.46 -11.68
CA GLY A 6 33.07 8.41 -12.78
C GLY A 6 31.73 9.11 -13.06
N CYS A 7 31.76 10.25 -13.76
CA CYS A 7 30.53 10.88 -14.25
C CYS A 7 29.80 9.99 -15.26
N TRP A 8 28.49 10.17 -15.41
CA TRP A 8 27.67 9.35 -16.32
C TRP A 8 28.13 9.39 -17.76
N THR A 9 28.62 10.54 -18.23
CA THR A 9 29.12 10.68 -19.59
C THR A 9 30.36 9.81 -19.84
N CYS A 10 31.31 9.78 -18.90
CA CYS A 10 32.49 8.93 -19.01
C CYS A 10 32.14 7.44 -18.83
N ALA A 11 31.21 7.13 -17.93
CA ALA A 11 30.73 5.77 -17.71
C ALA A 11 30.06 5.21 -18.98
N ALA A 12 29.17 5.97 -19.63
CA ALA A 12 28.53 5.59 -20.89
C ALA A 12 29.55 5.41 -22.02
N ARG A 13 30.58 6.27 -22.07
CA ARG A 13 31.69 6.18 -23.04
C ARG A 13 32.73 5.10 -22.67
N LYS A 14 32.58 4.38 -21.55
CA LYS A 14 33.51 3.37 -21.02
C LYS A 14 34.96 3.86 -20.85
N ILE A 15 35.17 5.16 -20.65
CA ILE A 15 36.48 5.78 -20.41
C ILE A 15 36.69 6.10 -18.93
N GLN A 16 37.95 6.17 -18.48
CA GLN A 16 38.27 6.62 -17.12
C GLN A 16 37.85 8.08 -16.94
N CYS A 17 37.23 8.41 -15.81
CA CYS A 17 36.88 9.78 -15.45
C CYS A 17 37.95 10.39 -14.55
N ASP A 18 38.21 11.69 -14.69
CA ASP A 18 39.15 12.43 -13.83
C ASP A 18 38.46 13.01 -12.57
N GLU A 19 37.18 12.68 -12.35
CA GLU A 19 36.37 13.03 -11.17
C GLU A 19 36.29 14.52 -10.78
N SER A 20 36.70 15.44 -11.66
CA SER A 20 36.63 16.89 -11.43
C SER A 20 35.19 17.42 -11.43
N ARG A 21 34.85 18.26 -10.44
CA ARG A 21 33.54 18.92 -10.30
C ARG A 21 33.62 20.40 -10.68
N PRO A 22 32.54 21.01 -11.23
CA PRO A 22 31.23 20.43 -11.54
C PRO A 22 31.22 19.57 -12.81
N THR A 23 32.19 19.76 -13.72
CA THR A 23 32.31 19.02 -14.98
C THR A 23 33.67 18.34 -15.13
N CYS A 24 33.68 17.12 -15.67
CA CYS A 24 34.90 16.36 -15.89
C CYS A 24 35.78 16.99 -16.99
N LYS A 25 37.12 17.01 -16.84
CA LYS A 25 38.04 17.57 -17.86
C LYS A 25 37.86 16.93 -19.25
N LYS A 26 37.65 15.61 -19.32
CA LYS A 26 37.38 14.91 -20.60
C LYS A 26 36.09 15.36 -21.27
N CYS A 27 35.06 15.64 -20.47
CA CYS A 27 33.76 16.12 -20.91
C CYS A 27 33.91 17.53 -21.49
N ALA A 28 34.61 18.41 -20.75
CA ALA A 28 34.91 19.77 -21.18
C ALA A 28 35.73 19.80 -22.48
N ARG A 29 36.81 18.99 -22.57
CA ARG A 29 37.65 18.91 -23.77
C ARG A 29 36.91 18.33 -24.98
N SER A 30 35.98 17.41 -24.77
CA SER A 30 35.16 16.85 -25.84
C SER A 30 34.00 17.77 -26.24
N GLN A 31 33.80 18.91 -25.56
CA GLN A 31 32.63 19.78 -25.69
C GLN A 31 31.29 19.03 -25.52
N ILE A 32 31.25 18.01 -24.66
CA ILE A 32 30.03 17.24 -24.36
C ILE A 32 29.51 17.64 -22.98
N LYS A 33 28.21 17.88 -22.87
CA LYS A 33 27.54 18.16 -21.59
C LYS A 33 27.79 17.02 -20.59
N CYS A 34 28.45 17.34 -19.48
CA CYS A 34 28.67 16.40 -18.40
C CYS A 34 27.35 16.14 -17.68
N GLN A 35 26.93 14.88 -17.63
CA GLN A 35 25.69 14.44 -16.99
C GLN A 35 25.83 14.29 -15.47
N GLY A 36 26.92 14.81 -14.89
CA GLY A 36 27.15 14.82 -13.45
C GLY A 36 27.53 13.45 -12.85
N TYR A 37 27.51 13.41 -11.52
CA TYR A 37 27.97 12.29 -10.68
C TYR A 37 26.85 11.75 -9.76
N GLU A 38 25.62 12.24 -9.90
CA GLU A 38 24.49 11.86 -9.05
C GLU A 38 24.02 10.42 -9.32
N SER A 39 23.50 9.71 -8.34
CA SER A 39 22.93 8.39 -8.58
C SER A 39 21.63 8.50 -9.38
N ARG A 40 21.59 7.95 -10.60
CA ARG A 40 20.35 7.80 -11.36
C ARG A 40 19.57 6.61 -10.80
N LEU A 41 18.44 6.89 -10.18
CA LEU A 41 17.45 5.88 -9.85
C LEU A 41 16.90 5.31 -11.18
N SER A 42 16.90 3.99 -11.30
CA SER A 42 16.22 3.29 -12.40
C SER A 42 15.16 2.40 -11.80
N TRP A 43 13.92 2.57 -12.23
CA TRP A 43 12.85 1.65 -11.88
C TRP A 43 13.03 0.33 -12.65
N PRO A 44 12.93 -0.82 -11.98
CA PRO A 44 12.98 -2.11 -12.67
C PRO A 44 11.82 -2.19 -13.66
N LYS A 45 12.12 -2.57 -14.91
CA LYS A 45 11.08 -2.90 -15.89
C LYS A 45 10.44 -4.24 -15.51
N ASN A 46 9.21 -4.50 -15.94
CA ASN A 46 8.44 -5.71 -15.59
C ASN A 46 9.17 -7.05 -15.84
N ASN A 47 10.24 -7.06 -16.63
CA ASN A 47 11.03 -8.26 -16.96
C ASN A 47 12.50 -8.22 -16.45
N ASP A 48 12.87 -7.22 -15.65
CA ASP A 48 14.23 -7.07 -15.08
C ASP A 48 14.35 -7.76 -13.70
N THR A 49 14.29 -9.10 -13.70
CA THR A 49 14.44 -9.93 -12.48
C THR A 49 15.79 -9.78 -11.79
N LYS A 50 16.81 -9.25 -12.49
CA LYS A 50 18.16 -9.05 -11.96
C LYS A 50 18.30 -7.81 -11.04
N ARG A 51 17.33 -6.90 -11.06
CA ARG A 51 17.34 -5.65 -10.26
C ARG A 51 16.11 -5.49 -9.36
N ALA A 52 15.11 -6.34 -9.52
CA ALA A 52 14.02 -6.41 -8.58
C ALA A 52 14.52 -7.14 -7.32
N ILE A 53 14.61 -6.43 -6.19
CA ILE A 53 14.44 -7.08 -4.90
C ILE A 53 12.96 -7.41 -4.86
N VAL A 54 12.58 -8.54 -5.46
CA VAL A 54 11.25 -9.10 -5.26
C VAL A 54 11.29 -9.56 -3.82
N GLY A 55 10.60 -8.85 -2.93
CA GLY A 55 10.15 -9.47 -1.70
C GLY A 55 9.30 -10.64 -2.15
N HIS A 56 9.87 -11.85 -2.17
CA HIS A 56 9.05 -13.05 -2.17
C HIS A 56 8.10 -12.86 -1.00
N ASP A 57 6.80 -13.07 -1.26
CA ASP A 57 5.75 -13.00 -0.25
C ASP A 57 6.33 -13.49 1.07
N ALA A 58 6.38 -12.59 2.06
CA ALA A 58 6.90 -12.93 3.37
C ALA A 58 6.28 -14.28 3.73
N PRO A 59 7.08 -15.34 3.98
CA PRO A 59 6.50 -16.63 4.24
C PRO A 59 5.47 -16.45 5.34
N GLN A 60 4.22 -16.81 5.04
CA GLN A 60 3.09 -16.84 5.97
C GLN A 60 3.46 -17.61 7.26
N VAL A 61 4.58 -18.35 7.21
CA VAL A 61 5.27 -19.06 8.29
C VAL A 61 5.56 -18.20 9.52
N ILE A 62 5.78 -16.88 9.43
CA ILE A 62 6.02 -16.06 10.64
C ILE A 62 4.79 -16.07 11.59
N ALA A 63 3.58 -16.30 11.06
CA ALA A 63 2.36 -16.37 11.87
C ALA A 63 2.11 -17.76 12.53
N LEU A 64 2.89 -18.80 12.20
CA LEU A 64 2.62 -20.18 12.64
C LEU A 64 3.73 -20.80 13.52
N LEU A 65 4.78 -20.07 13.87
CA LEU A 65 5.87 -20.61 14.70
C LEU A 65 5.77 -20.11 16.14
N ASP A 66 5.26 -20.98 17.02
CA ASP A 66 5.25 -20.79 18.48
C ASP A 66 6.64 -20.90 19.13
N ASP A 67 7.70 -21.20 18.37
CA ASP A 67 9.07 -21.42 18.88
C ASP A 67 10.11 -20.57 18.13
N PRO A 68 10.70 -19.54 18.80
CA PRO A 68 11.73 -18.66 18.23
C PRO A 68 13.04 -19.36 17.84
N SER A 69 13.28 -20.60 18.28
CA SER A 69 14.56 -21.29 18.07
C SER A 69 14.77 -21.85 16.65
N GLN A 70 13.72 -21.89 15.84
CA GLN A 70 13.74 -22.50 14.49
C GLN A 70 13.92 -21.49 13.34
N ILE A 71 14.11 -20.21 13.63
CA ILE A 71 14.23 -19.18 12.58
C ILE A 71 15.61 -19.28 11.89
N PRO A 72 15.67 -19.56 10.57
CA PRO A 72 16.94 -19.59 9.85
C PRO A 72 17.62 -18.21 9.93
N SER A 73 18.87 -18.17 10.36
CA SER A 73 19.65 -16.94 10.57
C SER A 73 19.84 -16.07 9.31
N SER A 74 19.44 -16.57 8.13
CA SER A 74 19.53 -15.88 6.85
C SER A 74 18.33 -14.98 6.52
N LEU A 75 17.26 -14.98 7.33
CA LEU A 75 16.05 -14.18 7.07
C LEU A 75 16.01 -12.80 7.74
N PHE A 76 17.08 -12.36 8.40
CA PHE A 76 17.09 -11.07 9.07
C PHE A 76 17.81 -10.00 8.25
N PHE A 77 17.05 -9.28 7.43
CA PHE A 77 17.40 -7.89 7.11
C PHE A 77 16.56 -6.97 8.00
N ILE A 78 17.11 -6.64 9.17
CA ILE A 78 16.43 -5.81 10.16
C ILE A 78 16.74 -4.33 9.85
N ASN A 79 15.76 -3.64 9.27
CA ASN A 79 15.66 -2.17 9.32
C ASN A 79 14.95 -1.71 10.63
N THR A 80 14.96 -2.51 11.70
CA THR A 80 14.46 -2.06 13.00
C THR A 80 15.61 -1.43 13.78
N GLY A 81 15.55 -0.12 13.97
CA GLY A 81 16.42 0.61 14.87
C GLY A 81 15.95 0.48 16.33
N TRP A 82 16.78 0.97 17.24
CA TRP A 82 16.47 0.98 18.67
C TRP A 82 15.18 1.76 19.00
N HIS A 83 14.83 2.77 18.19
CA HIS A 83 13.56 3.50 18.29
C HIS A 83 12.35 2.61 18.00
N ASP A 84 12.45 1.68 17.05
CA ASP A 84 11.36 0.77 16.69
C ASP A 84 11.10 -0.23 17.83
N VAL A 85 12.16 -0.69 18.51
CA VAL A 85 12.07 -1.56 19.70
C VAL A 85 11.41 -0.84 20.87
N GLU A 86 11.76 0.43 21.09
CA GLU A 86 11.18 1.23 22.17
C GLU A 86 9.72 1.59 21.87
N LEU A 87 9.41 1.96 20.62
CA LEU A 87 8.04 2.21 20.17
C LEU A 87 7.17 0.96 20.30
N TYR A 88 7.69 -0.21 19.91
CA TYR A 88 7.01 -1.49 20.12
C TYR A 88 6.72 -1.71 21.60
N ARG A 89 7.73 -1.56 22.48
CA ARG A 89 7.55 -1.75 23.92
C ARG A 89 6.51 -0.78 24.49
N TYR A 90 6.52 0.47 24.04
CA TYR A 90 5.55 1.49 24.43
C TYR A 90 4.12 1.16 23.98
N LEU A 91 3.95 0.67 22.75
CA LEU A 91 2.66 0.23 22.22
C LEU A 91 2.19 -1.04 22.94
N SER A 92 3.05 -2.03 23.15
CA SER A 92 2.72 -3.26 23.87
C SER A 92 2.29 -3.00 25.31
N LEU A 93 2.86 -2.00 25.98
CA LEU A 93 2.46 -1.59 27.33
C LEU A 93 1.18 -0.73 27.36
N ARG A 94 0.74 -0.18 26.22
CA ARG A 94 -0.55 0.53 26.09
C ARG A 94 -1.69 -0.37 25.64
N ILE A 95 -1.39 -1.49 24.98
CA ILE A 95 -2.38 -2.42 24.45
C ILE A 95 -2.68 -3.47 25.54
N ASP A 96 -3.26 -3.01 26.65
CA ASP A 96 -4.03 -3.90 27.51
C ASP A 96 -5.35 -4.17 26.78
N SER A 97 -5.51 -5.41 26.33
CA SER A 97 -6.65 -5.97 25.59
C SER A 97 -6.82 -5.53 24.13
N VAL A 98 -6.19 -6.24 23.19
CA VAL A 98 -6.88 -6.55 21.92
C VAL A 98 -7.73 -7.78 22.21
N PRO A 99 -9.07 -7.68 22.21
CA PRO A 99 -9.89 -8.88 22.12
C PRO A 99 -9.53 -9.56 20.81
N SER A 100 -9.18 -10.84 20.86
CA SER A 100 -9.25 -11.72 19.70
C SER A 100 -10.64 -11.56 19.07
N SER A 101 -10.69 -10.84 17.93
CA SER A 101 -11.90 -10.41 17.22
C SER A 101 -13.00 -9.82 18.12
N PRO A 102 -12.96 -8.51 18.46
CA PRO A 102 -14.18 -7.88 18.92
C PRO A 102 -15.11 -7.76 17.71
N ASP A 103 -16.37 -8.14 17.88
CA ASP A 103 -17.48 -7.75 17.03
C ASP A 103 -17.44 -6.21 16.81
N LEU A 104 -16.68 -5.76 15.80
CA LEU A 104 -16.48 -4.34 15.50
C LEU A 104 -17.78 -3.64 15.12
N TRP A 105 -18.82 -4.40 14.77
CA TRP A 105 -20.16 -3.91 14.48
C TRP A 105 -20.95 -3.45 15.71
N LYS A 106 -20.52 -3.78 16.93
CA LYS A 106 -21.14 -3.26 18.18
C LYS A 106 -20.62 -1.89 18.60
N LEU A 107 -19.53 -1.39 18.01
CA LEU A 107 -18.87 -0.14 18.42
C LEU A 107 -19.56 1.13 17.90
N ARG A 108 -20.44 1.01 16.90
CA ARG A 108 -21.34 2.08 16.49
C ARG A 108 -22.75 1.51 16.54
N GLU A 109 -23.66 2.15 17.26
CA GLU A 109 -25.08 1.77 17.31
C GLU A 109 -25.69 1.91 15.91
N LEU A 110 -25.47 0.91 15.05
CA LEU A 110 -26.12 0.83 13.76
C LEU A 110 -27.61 0.57 14.02
N HIS A 111 -28.41 1.61 13.84
CA HIS A 111 -29.86 1.47 13.71
C HIS A 111 -30.15 0.36 12.69
N ALA A 112 -31.08 -0.54 13.01
CA ALA A 112 -31.39 -1.76 12.26
C ALA A 112 -31.65 -1.57 10.76
N GLY A 113 -31.94 -0.35 10.30
CA GLY A 113 -32.11 -0.03 8.88
C GLY A 113 -30.83 0.04 8.06
N HIS A 114 -29.66 0.28 8.67
CA HIS A 114 -28.40 0.48 7.94
C HIS A 114 -27.49 -0.75 7.95
N THR A 115 -27.81 -1.77 8.75
CA THR A 115 -27.03 -3.02 8.87
C THR A 115 -27.05 -3.81 7.57
N ASP A 116 -28.19 -3.90 6.89
CA ASP A 116 -28.34 -4.63 5.63
C ASP A 116 -27.55 -3.99 4.49
N SER A 117 -27.56 -2.66 4.40
CA SER A 117 -26.79 -1.93 3.38
C SER A 117 -25.28 -2.01 3.62
N PHE A 118 -24.85 -1.98 4.89
CA PHE A 118 -23.45 -2.16 5.24
C PHE A 118 -22.98 -3.59 4.98
N GLN A 119 -23.78 -4.60 5.34
CA GLN A 119 -23.49 -6.00 5.05
C GLN A 119 -23.40 -6.24 3.53
N TYR A 120 -24.32 -5.64 2.76
CA TYR A 120 -24.29 -5.69 1.31
C TYR A 120 -23.03 -5.06 0.71
N PHE A 121 -22.51 -3.97 1.29
CA PHE A 121 -21.21 -3.42 0.91
C PHE A 121 -20.09 -4.45 1.07
N TYR A 122 -20.05 -5.06 2.26
CA TYR A 122 -18.98 -5.96 2.67
C TYR A 122 -18.91 -7.21 1.79
N GLU A 123 -20.06 -7.74 1.40
CA GLU A 123 -20.17 -8.97 0.62
C GLU A 123 -20.12 -8.74 -0.90
N ILE A 124 -20.81 -7.72 -1.41
CA ILE A 124 -21.10 -7.63 -2.86
C ILE A 124 -20.65 -6.29 -3.46
N ALA A 125 -21.06 -5.15 -2.89
CA ALA A 125 -20.88 -3.87 -3.58
C ALA A 125 -19.40 -3.45 -3.75
N HIS A 126 -18.51 -3.85 -2.83
CA HIS A 126 -17.08 -3.53 -2.93
C HIS A 126 -16.39 -4.13 -4.17
N LEU A 127 -16.94 -5.20 -4.77
CA LEU A 127 -16.39 -5.83 -5.97
C LEU A 127 -16.51 -4.91 -7.20
N SER A 128 -17.44 -3.95 -7.17
CA SER A 128 -17.67 -2.97 -8.23
C SER A 128 -16.79 -1.71 -8.09
N LEU A 129 -15.90 -1.67 -7.08
CA LEU A 129 -14.94 -0.58 -6.93
C LEU A 129 -13.77 -0.76 -7.91
N VAL A 130 -13.51 0.28 -8.70
CA VAL A 130 -12.34 0.32 -9.57
C VAL A 130 -11.11 0.65 -8.71
N THR A 131 -10.23 -0.33 -8.53
CA THR A 131 -8.96 -0.16 -7.82
C THR A 131 -7.78 -0.28 -8.78
N PHE A 132 -6.78 0.61 -8.63
CA PHE A 132 -5.53 0.51 -9.38
C PHE A 132 -4.45 -0.13 -8.49
N GLY A 133 -4.06 -1.36 -8.81
CA GLY A 133 -2.90 -2.02 -8.17
C GLY A 133 -3.13 -2.60 -6.76
N VAL A 134 -4.36 -2.55 -6.24
CA VAL A 134 -4.76 -3.08 -4.91
C VAL A 134 -5.96 -4.00 -5.08
N THR A 135 -6.06 -5.09 -4.32
CA THR A 135 -7.23 -5.98 -4.39
C THR A 135 -8.48 -5.31 -3.83
N THR A 136 -9.65 -5.61 -4.40
CA THR A 136 -10.93 -5.07 -3.94
C THR A 136 -11.21 -5.38 -2.47
N SER A 137 -10.72 -6.51 -1.96
CA SER A 137 -10.81 -6.89 -0.55
C SER A 137 -9.96 -6.02 0.38
N GLN A 138 -8.77 -5.62 -0.07
CA GLN A 138 -7.89 -4.73 0.71
C GLN A 138 -8.51 -3.35 0.84
N ILE A 139 -8.98 -2.76 -0.27
CA ILE A 139 -9.64 -1.43 -0.20
C ILE A 139 -10.91 -1.49 0.66
N ARG A 140 -11.69 -2.57 0.58
CA ARG A 140 -12.88 -2.77 1.41
C ARG A 140 -12.51 -2.73 2.89
N ASN A 141 -11.51 -3.51 3.30
CA ASN A 141 -11.11 -3.62 4.70
C ASN A 141 -10.61 -2.28 5.25
N GLU A 142 -9.82 -1.53 4.46
CA GLU A 142 -9.36 -0.19 4.85
C GLU A 142 -10.53 0.80 4.98
N LEU A 143 -11.45 0.83 4.00
CA LEU A 143 -12.63 1.70 4.03
C LEU A 143 -13.55 1.39 5.22
N VAL A 144 -13.79 0.11 5.51
CA VAL A 144 -14.59 -0.34 6.66
C VAL A 144 -13.90 0.05 7.97
N THR A 145 -12.59 -0.15 8.06
CA THR A 145 -11.80 0.21 9.26
C THR A 145 -11.84 1.71 9.51
N MET A 146 -11.64 2.54 8.48
CA MET A 146 -11.75 4.00 8.59
C MET A 146 -13.16 4.46 8.90
N ALA A 147 -14.18 3.81 8.31
CA ALA A 147 -15.56 4.13 8.58
C ALA A 147 -15.93 3.80 10.03
N MET A 148 -15.42 2.72 10.61
CA MET A 148 -15.70 2.28 11.98
C MET A 148 -14.73 2.85 13.03
N ALA A 149 -13.70 3.60 12.61
CA ALA A 149 -12.86 4.35 13.53
C ALA A 149 -13.72 5.38 14.28
N ARG A 150 -13.57 5.41 15.62
CA ARG A 150 -14.33 6.23 16.59
C ARG A 150 -14.75 7.59 16.03
N ASP A 151 -15.97 8.04 16.36
CA ASP A 151 -16.71 9.26 15.95
C ASP A 151 -15.91 10.50 15.48
N THR A 152 -15.08 10.29 14.47
CA THR A 152 -14.39 11.35 13.76
C THR A 152 -15.31 11.78 12.62
N SER A 153 -15.39 13.08 12.37
CA SER A 153 -16.17 13.64 11.26
C SER A 153 -15.88 12.93 9.91
N PRO A 154 -14.63 12.58 9.56
CA PRO A 154 -14.32 11.80 8.36
C PRO A 154 -14.83 10.35 8.40
N GLY A 155 -14.76 9.67 9.56
CA GLY A 155 -15.24 8.29 9.69
C GLY A 155 -16.76 8.18 9.52
N LEU A 156 -17.51 9.15 10.06
CA LEU A 156 -18.96 9.25 9.86
C LEU A 156 -19.31 9.59 8.40
N ALA A 157 -18.61 10.54 7.79
CA ALA A 157 -18.82 10.88 6.38
C ALA A 157 -18.58 9.67 5.47
N LEU A 158 -17.51 8.91 5.74
CA LEU A 158 -17.20 7.70 4.99
C LEU A 158 -18.26 6.62 5.20
N PHE A 159 -18.74 6.44 6.43
CA PHE A 159 -19.81 5.49 6.72
C PHE A 159 -21.09 5.77 5.93
N TYR A 160 -21.57 7.01 5.93
CA TYR A 160 -22.75 7.38 5.15
C TYR A 160 -22.51 7.26 3.64
N ALA A 161 -21.30 7.57 3.16
CA ALA A 161 -20.94 7.36 1.76
C ALA A 161 -21.00 5.88 1.35
N LEU A 162 -20.51 4.97 2.20
CA LEU A 162 -20.58 3.52 1.94
C LEU A 162 -22.02 3.02 1.91
N LEU A 163 -22.88 3.50 2.81
CA LEU A 163 -24.31 3.17 2.81
C LEU A 163 -25.02 3.69 1.56
N ALA A 164 -24.77 4.94 1.18
CA ALA A 164 -25.35 5.55 -0.02
C ALA A 164 -24.92 4.82 -1.29
N TYR A 165 -23.64 4.47 -1.40
CA TYR A 165 -23.13 3.67 -2.50
C TYR A 165 -23.80 2.29 -2.56
N SER A 166 -23.97 1.64 -1.42
CA SER A 166 -24.59 0.31 -1.34
C SER A 166 -26.06 0.34 -1.73
N SER A 167 -26.79 1.37 -1.29
CA SER A 167 -28.18 1.61 -1.69
C SER A 167 -28.29 1.87 -3.20
N LEU A 168 -27.40 2.70 -3.75
CA LEU A 168 -27.34 2.98 -5.18
C LEU A 168 -27.01 1.73 -6.01
N HIS A 169 -26.06 0.91 -5.53
CA HIS A 169 -25.67 -0.32 -6.20
C HIS A 169 -26.78 -1.38 -6.17
N ARG A 170 -27.50 -1.48 -5.04
CA ARG A 170 -28.59 -2.45 -4.87
C ARG A 170 -29.85 -2.08 -5.63
N ASN A 171 -30.23 -0.81 -5.59
CA ASN A 171 -31.48 -0.33 -6.18
C ASN A 171 -31.30 0.13 -7.64
N GLY A 172 -30.05 0.22 -8.10
CA GLY A 172 -29.69 0.88 -9.35
C GLY A 172 -30.00 2.38 -9.31
N LEU A 173 -29.61 3.10 -10.36
CA LEU A 173 -30.23 4.39 -10.65
C LEU A 173 -31.67 4.09 -11.07
N ILE A 174 -32.61 4.09 -10.13
CA ILE A 174 -34.03 4.12 -10.48
C ILE A 174 -34.22 5.44 -11.24
N SER A 175 -34.14 5.34 -12.55
CA SER A 175 -34.56 6.35 -13.49
C SER A 175 -35.98 6.74 -13.10
N SER A 176 -36.14 7.94 -12.56
CA SER A 176 -37.37 8.71 -12.64
C SER A 176 -37.69 8.88 -14.13
N GLY A 177 -38.31 7.85 -14.68
CA GLY A 177 -38.68 7.69 -16.07
C GLY A 177 -39.81 6.68 -16.09
N SER A 178 -40.97 7.16 -15.66
CA SER A 178 -42.27 6.61 -16.04
C SER A 178 -42.22 6.07 -17.47
N ILE A 179 -42.58 4.80 -17.65
CA ILE A 179 -43.67 4.33 -18.51
C ILE A 179 -43.76 2.80 -18.33
N ILE A 180 -44.93 2.40 -17.83
CA ILE A 180 -45.45 1.04 -17.79
C ILE A 180 -45.63 0.56 -19.25
N PRO A 181 -45.12 -0.61 -19.68
CA PRO A 181 -45.71 -1.29 -20.82
C PRO A 181 -46.86 -2.14 -20.29
N SER A 182 -48.07 -1.69 -20.61
CA SER A 182 -49.30 -2.47 -20.49
C SER A 182 -49.14 -3.79 -21.26
N PHE A 183 -49.37 -4.91 -20.59
CA PHE A 183 -49.62 -6.18 -21.25
C PHE A 183 -50.99 -6.12 -21.92
N ALA A 184 -51.02 -6.35 -23.23
CA ALA A 184 -52.16 -6.85 -23.98
C ALA A 184 -51.71 -8.12 -24.70
#